data_AF-A0A7Y0SQG0-F1
#
_entry.id   AF-A0A7Y0SQG0-F1
#
_cell.length_a   1.000
_cell.length_b   1.000
_cell.length_c   1.000
_cell.angle_alpha   90.00
_cell.angle_beta   90.00
_cell.angle_gamma   90.00
#
_symmetry.space_group_name_H-M   'P 1'
#
loop_
_entity.id
_entity.type
_entity.pdbx_description
1 polymer ?
#
loop_
_entity_poly.entity_id
_entity_poly.type
_entity_poly.pdbx_seq_one_letter_code
_entity_poly.pdbx_strand_id
1 'polypeptide(L)'
;GLYVLHAALTGLSVYIAASMQWIAGFGFSAGLVDLVLSTRNPLAVNWYMLIVQGLGFFAVYYFVFRTVIVKFGLKTPGREDDEEASSNVAGSSNSSELARQYLKA
;
A
#
# COMPACT_ATOMS: atom_id res chain seq x y z
N GLY A 1 -0.87 -10.70 10.44
CA GLY A 1 -1.94 -9.90 11.07
C GLY A 1 -2.57 -8.92 10.10
N LEU A 2 -1.84 -7.87 9.71
CA LEU A 2 -2.34 -6.79 8.84
C LEU A 2 -2.95 -7.29 7.51
N TYR A 3 -2.38 -8.32 6.90
CA TYR A 3 -2.92 -8.92 5.67
C TYR A 3 -4.31 -9.56 5.86
N VAL A 4 -4.56 -10.22 6.99
CA VAL A 4 -5.89 -10.82 7.28
C VAL A 4 -6.92 -9.72 7.49
N LEU A 5 -6.52 -8.66 8.20
CA LEU A 5 -7.36 -7.47 8.40
C LEU A 5 -7.69 -6.80 7.06
N HIS A 6 -6.70 -6.67 6.17
CA HIS A 6 -6.90 -6.20 4.81
C HIS A 6 -7.89 -7.08 4.05
N ALA A 7 -7.70 -8.40 4.04
CA ALA A 7 -8.57 -9.33 3.35
C ALA A 7 -10.04 -9.22 3.82
N ALA A 8 -10.25 -9.11 5.13
CA ALA A 8 -11.59 -8.94 5.70
C ALA A 8 -12.25 -7.61 5.27
N LEU A 9 -11.50 -6.50 5.34
CA LEU A 9 -12.00 -5.19 4.94
C LEU A 9 -12.27 -5.11 3.43
N THR A 10 -11.41 -5.71 2.61
CA THR A 10 -11.62 -5.83 1.16
C THR A 10 -12.85 -6.66 0.85
N GLY A 11 -13.04 -7.80 1.52
CA GLY A 11 -14.25 -8.61 1.39
C GLY A 11 -15.52 -7.83 1.75
N LEU A 12 -15.48 -7.05 2.83
CA LEU A 12 -16.60 -6.18 3.22
C LEU A 12 -16.87 -5.08 2.19
N SER A 13 -15.83 -4.44 1.64
CA SER A 13 -15.94 -3.43 0.59
C SER A 13 -16.62 -3.98 -0.67
N VAL A 14 -16.20 -5.17 -1.11
CA VAL A 14 -16.79 -5.85 -2.27
C VAL A 14 -18.22 -6.29 -1.98
N TYR A 15 -18.51 -6.79 -0.78
CA TYR A 15 -19.87 -7.15 -0.37
C TYR A 15 -20.83 -5.95 -0.44
N ILE A 16 -20.42 -4.79 0.09
CA ILE A 16 -21.24 -3.57 0.04
C ILE A 16 -21.49 -3.16 -1.41
N ALA A 17 -20.44 -3.08 -2.23
CA ALA A 17 -20.58 -2.72 -3.65
C ALA A 17 -21.49 -3.70 -4.42
N ALA A 18 -21.37 -5.00 -4.17
CA ALA A 18 -22.21 -6.03 -4.78
C ALA A 18 -23.67 -5.92 -4.34
N SER A 19 -23.90 -5.70 -3.04
CA SER A 19 -25.26 -5.56 -2.47
C SER A 19 -26.01 -4.35 -3.01
N MET A 20 -25.28 -3.25 -3.28
CA MET A 20 -25.84 -2.01 -3.81
C MET A 20 -25.84 -1.95 -5.35
N GLN A 21 -25.37 -3.02 -6.01
CA GLN A 21 -25.20 -3.12 -7.47
C GLN A 21 -24.38 -1.97 -8.07
N TRP A 22 -23.31 -1.58 -7.38
CA TRP A 22 -22.34 -0.61 -7.90
C TRP A 22 -21.36 -1.32 -8.82
N ILE A 23 -21.63 -1.25 -10.13
CA ILE A 23 -20.95 -2.01 -11.17
C ILE A 23 -20.05 -1.07 -11.97
N ALA A 24 -18.76 -1.42 -12.03
CA ALA A 24 -17.78 -0.81 -12.92
C ALA A 24 -17.09 -1.90 -13.77
N GLY A 25 -16.54 -1.51 -14.91
CA GLY A 25 -15.80 -2.42 -15.78
C GLY A 25 -14.37 -2.67 -15.27
N PHE A 26 -13.83 -3.86 -15.57
CA PHE A 26 -12.43 -4.21 -15.36
C PHE A 26 -11.75 -4.47 -16.70
N GLY A 27 -10.96 -3.51 -17.19
CA GLY A 27 -10.22 -3.63 -18.44
C GLY A 27 -8.77 -4.07 -18.22
N PHE A 28 -8.07 -3.41 -17.30
CA PHE A 28 -6.63 -3.64 -17.06
C PHE A 28 -6.33 -4.16 -15.66
N SER A 29 -6.69 -3.40 -14.61
CA SER A 29 -6.15 -3.62 -13.25
C SER A 29 -7.08 -3.14 -12.12
N ALA A 30 -8.37 -2.89 -12.39
CA ALA A 30 -9.27 -2.28 -11.41
C ALA A 30 -8.85 -0.89 -10.94
N GLY A 31 -8.11 -0.16 -11.79
CA GLY A 31 -7.50 1.11 -11.42
C GLY A 31 -8.38 2.33 -11.74
N LEU A 32 -7.83 3.52 -11.47
CA LEU A 32 -8.45 4.79 -11.84
C LEU A 32 -8.78 4.85 -13.35
N VAL A 33 -7.92 4.28 -14.19
CA VAL A 33 -8.14 4.22 -15.64
C VAL A 33 -9.41 3.42 -15.97
N ASP A 34 -9.61 2.27 -15.32
CA ASP A 34 -10.81 1.44 -15.52
C ASP A 34 -12.09 2.15 -15.04
N LEU A 35 -11.98 2.95 -13.98
CA LEU A 35 -13.08 3.78 -13.49
C LEU A 35 -13.48 4.86 -14.50
N VAL A 36 -12.49 5.54 -15.11
CA VAL A 36 -12.76 6.53 -16.16
C VAL A 36 -13.37 5.87 -17.39
N LEU A 37 -12.86 4.71 -17.81
CA LEU A 37 -13.42 3.97 -18.94
C LEU A 37 -14.85 3.48 -18.67
N SER A 38 -15.20 3.21 -17.40
CA SER A 38 -16.55 2.83 -17.00
C SER A 38 -17.61 3.91 -17.29
N THR A 39 -17.22 5.18 -17.46
CA THR A 39 -18.14 6.26 -17.87
C THR A 39 -18.79 6.02 -19.24
N ARG A 40 -18.09 5.28 -20.13
CA ARG A 40 -18.55 4.98 -21.50
C ARG A 40 -19.05 3.55 -21.63
N ASN A 41 -19.04 2.77 -20.55
CA ASN A 41 -19.48 1.39 -20.54
C ASN A 41 -21.00 1.33 -20.26
N PRO A 42 -21.83 0.83 -21.20
CA PRO A 42 -23.28 0.72 -20.99
C PRO A 42 -23.65 -0.28 -19.88
N LEU A 43 -22.73 -1.13 -19.46
CA LEU A 43 -22.93 -2.09 -18.38
C LEU A 43 -22.53 -1.56 -16.99
N ALA A 44 -21.97 -0.34 -16.91
CA ALA A 44 -21.63 0.28 -15.63
C ALA A 44 -22.88 0.86 -14.96
N VAL A 45 -23.09 0.53 -13.69
CA VAL A 45 -24.24 0.97 -12.89
C VAL A 45 -23.73 1.70 -11.67
N ASN A 46 -24.09 2.98 -11.52
CA ASN A 46 -23.70 3.81 -10.37
C ASN A 46 -22.19 3.75 -10.03
N TRP A 47 -21.33 3.63 -11.03
CA TRP A 47 -19.87 3.47 -10.86
C TRP A 47 -19.24 4.58 -10.01
N TYR A 48 -19.80 5.80 -10.04
CA TYR A 48 -19.35 6.94 -9.26
C TYR A 48 -19.51 6.74 -7.74
N MET A 49 -20.44 5.88 -7.30
CA MET A 49 -20.59 5.53 -5.88
C MET A 49 -19.38 4.76 -5.36
N LEU A 50 -18.60 4.11 -6.23
CA LEU A 50 -17.34 3.48 -5.83
C LEU A 50 -16.29 4.50 -5.37
N ILE A 51 -16.35 5.75 -5.87
CA ILE A 51 -15.49 6.84 -5.38
C ILE A 51 -15.90 7.21 -3.95
N VAL A 52 -17.20 7.36 -3.70
CA VAL A 52 -17.74 7.66 -2.37
C VAL A 52 -17.40 6.55 -1.38
N GLN A 53 -17.59 5.29 -1.79
CA GLN A 53 -17.19 4.11 -1.01
C GLN A 53 -15.68 4.11 -0.74
N GLY A 54 -14.87 4.38 -1.77
CA GLY A 54 -13.42 4.43 -1.67
C GLY A 54 -12.95 5.46 -0.64
N LEU A 55 -13.58 6.64 -0.60
CA LEU A 55 -13.28 7.66 0.39
C LEU A 55 -13.68 7.23 1.81
N GLY A 56 -14.84 6.59 1.97
CA GLY A 56 -15.27 6.03 3.24
C GLY A 56 -14.30 4.94 3.75
N PHE A 57 -13.94 4.01 2.87
CA PHE A 57 -12.98 2.94 3.19
C PHE A 57 -11.58 3.47 3.43
N PHE A 58 -11.13 4.54 2.76
CA PHE A 58 -9.86 5.20 3.05
C PHE A 58 -9.78 5.62 4.52
N ALA A 59 -10.82 6.28 5.03
CA ALA A 59 -10.88 6.67 6.44
C ALA A 59 -10.86 5.43 7.35
N VAL A 60 -11.71 4.44 7.09
CA VAL A 60 -11.76 3.19 7.87
C VAL A 60 -10.41 2.50 7.92
N TYR A 61 -9.76 2.31 6.76
CA TYR A 61 -8.43 1.72 6.66
C TYR A 61 -7.40 2.49 7.46
N TYR A 62 -7.36 3.82 7.29
CA TYR A 62 -6.40 4.66 8.00
C TYR A 62 -6.51 4.50 9.51
N PHE A 63 -7.72 4.64 10.08
CA PHE A 63 -7.92 4.55 11.52
C PHE A 63 -7.62 3.13 12.02
N VAL A 64 -8.19 2.11 11.38
CA VAL A 64 -8.03 0.71 11.80
C VAL A 64 -6.57 0.26 11.74
N PHE A 65 -5.88 0.50 10.61
CA PHE A 65 -4.47 0.12 10.47
C PHE A 65 -3.60 0.89 11.44
N ARG A 66 -3.80 2.21 11.59
CA ARG A 66 -3.01 3.02 12.52
C ARG A 66 -3.16 2.53 13.96
N THR A 67 -4.39 2.24 14.41
CA THR A 67 -4.63 1.74 15.77
C THR A 67 -3.96 0.38 15.97
N VAL A 68 -4.06 -0.53 15.00
CA VAL A 68 -3.43 -1.86 15.07
C VAL A 68 -1.91 -1.75 15.06
N ILE A 69 -1.33 -0.94 14.16
CA ILE A 69 0.13 -0.76 14.07
C ILE A 69 0.68 -0.19 15.37
N VAL A 70 0.07 0.87 15.90
CA VAL A 70 0.55 1.51 17.14
C VAL A 70 0.37 0.61 18.35
N LYS A 71 -0.81 -0.01 18.52
CA LYS A 71 -1.13 -0.82 19.70
C LYS A 71 -0.35 -2.14 19.77
N PHE A 72 -0.09 -2.76 18.62
CA PHE A 72 0.62 -4.03 18.55
C PHE A 72 2.10 -3.88 18.18
N GLY A 73 2.62 -2.65 18.10
CA GLY A 73 4.04 -2.43 17.83
C GLY A 73 4.51 -3.03 16.49
N LEU A 74 3.64 -3.10 15.49
CA LEU A 74 3.98 -3.77 14.23
C LEU A 74 5.08 -3.00 13.49
N LYS A 75 6.08 -3.74 13.00
CA LYS A 75 7.19 -3.26 12.19
C LYS A 75 6.72 -3.07 10.75
N THR A 76 6.36 -1.84 10.43
CA THR A 76 6.14 -1.39 9.04
C THR A 76 7.44 -0.79 8.51
N PRO A 77 7.67 -0.70 7.19
CA PRO A 77 8.85 0.00 6.65
C PRO A 77 8.98 1.41 7.27
N GLY A 78 10.14 1.72 7.85
CA GLY A 78 10.38 2.97 8.61
C GLY A 78 9.98 2.93 10.10
N ARG A 79 9.55 1.78 10.61
CA ARG A 79 9.27 1.47 12.03
C ARG A 79 10.07 0.25 12.51
N GLU A 80 11.17 -0.01 11.83
CA GLU A 80 12.18 -0.98 12.26
C GLU A 80 13.05 -0.30 13.32
N ASP A 81 13.49 -1.06 14.33
CA ASP A 81 14.29 -0.49 15.42
C ASP A 81 15.63 -0.01 14.84
N ASP A 82 16.04 1.23 15.15
CA ASP A 82 17.26 1.88 14.63
C ASP A 82 18.57 1.12 14.98
N GLU A 83 18.51 0.06 15.81
CA GLU A 83 19.68 -0.70 16.24
C GLU A 83 20.38 -1.46 15.09
N GLU A 84 19.68 -1.80 14.00
CA GLU A 84 20.31 -2.46 12.85
C GLU A 84 21.02 -1.49 11.89
N ALA A 85 20.64 -0.19 11.90
CA ALA A 85 21.22 0.82 11.03
C ALA A 85 22.65 1.24 11.45
N SER A 86 23.03 1.03 12.71
CA SER A 86 24.38 1.31 13.22
C SER A 86 25.47 0.31 12.81
N SER A 87 25.13 -0.80 12.15
CA SER A 87 26.11 -1.85 11.78
C SER A 87 26.77 -1.68 10.41
N ASN A 88 26.32 -0.72 9.58
CA ASN A 88 26.80 -0.58 8.18
C ASN A 88 27.81 0.56 7.93
N VAL A 89 28.38 1.19 8.97
CA VAL A 89 29.47 2.19 8.82
C VAL A 89 30.86 1.55 9.04
N ALA A 90 31.07 0.32 8.54
CA ALA A 90 32.38 -0.34 8.53
C ALA A 90 33.04 -0.38 7.12
N GLY A 91 32.49 0.36 6.14
CA GLY A 91 32.99 0.37 4.76
C GLY A 91 34.06 1.42 4.43
N SER A 92 34.33 2.38 5.32
CA SER A 92 35.19 3.52 5.00
C SER A 92 36.70 3.20 5.02
N SER A 93 37.14 2.19 5.79
CA SER A 93 38.58 1.90 5.95
C SER A 93 39.19 1.26 4.70
N ASN A 94 38.54 0.21 4.18
CA ASN A 94 39.04 -0.60 3.06
C ASN A 94 39.11 0.19 1.74
N SER A 95 38.17 1.12 1.52
CA SER A 95 38.15 1.92 0.29
C SER A 95 39.29 2.93 0.23
N SER A 96 39.77 3.44 1.37
CA SER A 96 40.90 4.37 1.42
C SER A 96 42.25 3.65 1.23
N GLU A 97 42.33 2.39 1.65
CA GLU A 97 43.54 1.57 1.60
C GLU A 97 43.80 1.05 0.18
N LEU A 98 42.75 0.59 -0.51
CA LEU A 98 42.78 0.25 -1.93
C LEU A 98 43.14 1.46 -2.80
N ALA A 99 42.56 2.64 -2.53
CA ALA A 99 42.87 3.87 -3.29
C ALA A 99 44.36 4.27 -3.18
N ARG A 100 44.98 4.07 -2.02
CA ARG A 100 46.42 4.31 -1.81
C ARG A 100 47.32 3.29 -2.51
N GLN A 101 46.83 2.06 -2.70
CA GLN A 101 47.57 1.00 -3.40
C GLN A 101 47.64 1.25 -4.90
N TYR A 102 46.56 1.75 -5.51
CA TYR A 102 46.54 2.11 -6.94
C TYR A 102 47.40 3.33 -7.29
N LEU A 103 47.62 4.26 -6.35
CA LEU A 103 48.48 5.43 -6.57
C LEU A 103 49.99 5.11 -6.50
N LYS A 104 50.36 3.91 -6.03
CA LYS A 104 51.76 3.46 -5.91
C LYS A 104 52.20 2.52 -7.04
N ALA A 105 51.29 2.08 -7.91
CA ALA A 105 51.57 1.27 -9.09
C ALA A 105 51.72 2.17 -10.33
#